data_AF-A0A5D0V4Q1-F1
#
_entry.id   AF-A0A5D0V4Q1-F1
#
_cell.length_a   1.000
_cell.length_b   1.000
_cell.length_c   1.000
_cell.angle_alpha   90.00
_cell.angle_beta   90.00
_cell.angle_gamma   90.00
#
_symmetry.space_group_name_H-M   'P 1'
#
loop_
_entity.id
_entity.type
_entity.pdbx_description
1 polymer ?
#
loop_
_entity_poly.entity_id
_entity_poly.type
_entity_poly.pdbx_seq_one_letter_code
_entity_poly.pdbx_strand_id
1 'polypeptide(L)'
;MQPVGPYRFTEALGVCQVGTAWWAVDGQDRLVTVAVLEGAAAADQPWRQAFANAANAMAQAPGGQRYVNADFAAARPWAAYASEEGMGAQRLFQTLGMELQPAESEAEVLIPATGTVAQPPQPVSGAPVSGTPTPTSGAPLPWAMHATAVPQQPVEAAPISPARPVLPTEAPPADPFADPFADPARRIQPSPAPTRSRGLRAALVAGLVVLLAAAGTGALLWANSGEESSPNRPDPGTGFATTPATASASAPGLKPWAQAAPYSPEERALAIAAPSLVFVEASFTGFLRNTKTGAPISPTPVTFKRRCSGFVVNSDGTVLTNGQCVRPTDESARERALYTLGRILVDQKRLAPTGLDGYVRSKLAVTRFTGTDPAAPFTSQVSAQFNVARGDLATSPAIPGEVVRVLEPDAGNLAVVKLPQAKLPAVELATAAPPGPGTVLLVLGYQTTDTAFRGARFTLDSKVVQVTGTGNQGSVAVQRVNDGLGIYSHGGIAVDTAGRVVGVLDSDRAADGGANRALVPVSTVTGLLTEAGVDNTLSATDKLYRSGLDAWFSGRTATAVSHLDAVADAQPTNLLAQAYRQSAADRDRLEADEPSPSALPAVIFAALGGALVVGLLALLLRRRQR
;
A
#
# COMPACT_ATOMS: atom_id res chain seq x y z
N MET A 1 -10.54 0.78 -2.87
CA MET A 1 -10.99 0.21 -1.59
C MET A 1 -11.82 1.27 -0.88
N GLN A 2 -13.10 1.02 -0.60
CA GLN A 2 -13.93 1.97 0.15
C GLN A 2 -13.60 1.86 1.64
N PRO A 3 -13.38 2.97 2.35
CA PRO A 3 -13.23 2.94 3.79
C PRO A 3 -14.53 2.44 4.43
N VAL A 4 -14.40 1.73 5.55
CA VAL A 4 -15.54 1.34 6.39
C VAL A 4 -15.36 2.01 7.75
N GLY A 5 -16.28 2.92 8.08
CA GLY A 5 -16.15 3.76 9.28
C GLY A 5 -14.90 4.66 9.22
N PRO A 6 -14.15 4.82 10.33
CA PRO A 6 -12.94 5.64 10.36
C PRO A 6 -11.67 4.91 9.86
N TYR A 7 -11.81 3.68 9.33
CA TYR A 7 -10.67 2.83 9.01
C TYR A 7 -10.31 2.87 7.52
N ARG A 8 -9.01 3.02 7.25
CA ARG A 8 -8.44 2.93 5.90
C ARG A 8 -7.80 1.55 5.72
N PHE A 9 -8.43 0.72 4.89
CA PHE A 9 -7.93 -0.63 4.60
C PHE A 9 -6.65 -0.57 3.78
N THR A 10 -5.67 -1.39 4.16
CA THR A 10 -4.35 -1.47 3.50
C THR A 10 -4.18 -2.77 2.73
N GLU A 11 -4.60 -3.90 3.30
CA GLU A 11 -4.45 -5.23 2.71
C GLU A 11 -5.54 -6.18 3.22
N ALA A 12 -6.02 -7.10 2.39
CA ALA A 12 -6.91 -8.17 2.85
C ALA A 12 -6.08 -9.27 3.52
N LEU A 13 -6.38 -9.55 4.78
CA LEU A 13 -5.78 -10.62 5.56
C LEU A 13 -6.26 -12.01 5.13
N GLY A 14 -7.50 -12.06 4.64
CA GLY A 14 -8.12 -13.26 4.13
C GLY A 14 -9.59 -13.04 3.86
N VAL A 15 -10.14 -13.89 3.00
CA VAL A 15 -11.53 -13.85 2.53
C VAL A 15 -12.23 -15.15 2.89
N CYS A 16 -13.52 -15.07 3.22
CA CYS A 16 -14.37 -16.24 3.38
C CYS A 16 -15.76 -15.97 2.79
N GLN A 17 -16.63 -16.98 2.80
CA GLN A 17 -17.95 -16.92 2.15
C GLN A 17 -18.88 -15.81 2.68
N VAL A 18 -18.62 -15.29 3.88
CA VAL A 18 -19.50 -14.30 4.55
C VAL A 18 -18.84 -12.94 4.76
N GLY A 19 -17.55 -12.79 4.47
CA GLY A 19 -16.84 -11.55 4.74
C GLY A 19 -15.34 -11.64 4.58
N THR A 20 -14.69 -10.52 4.87
CA THR A 20 -13.26 -10.32 4.64
C THR A 20 -12.62 -9.75 5.90
N ALA A 21 -11.46 -10.28 6.26
CA ALA A 21 -10.59 -9.70 7.26
C ALA A 21 -9.57 -8.79 6.57
N TRP A 22 -9.30 -7.62 7.15
CA TRP A 22 -8.44 -6.60 6.57
C TRP A 22 -7.38 -6.14 7.57
N TRP A 23 -6.17 -5.89 7.10
CA TRP A 23 -5.30 -4.89 7.71
C TRP A 23 -5.86 -3.50 7.42
N ALA A 24 -5.89 -2.66 8.45
CA ALA A 24 -6.31 -1.28 8.30
C ALA A 24 -5.53 -0.37 9.25
N VAL A 25 -5.64 0.93 9.01
CA VAL A 25 -5.19 1.96 9.93
C VAL A 25 -6.37 2.80 10.40
N ASP A 26 -6.38 3.13 11.68
CA ASP A 26 -7.39 4.00 12.28
C ASP A 26 -7.09 5.50 12.03
N GLY A 27 -7.96 6.39 12.50
CA GLY A 27 -7.76 7.85 12.35
C GLY A 27 -6.53 8.42 13.08
N GLN A 28 -5.81 7.59 13.83
CA GLN A 28 -4.56 7.92 14.53
C GLN A 28 -3.35 7.20 13.90
N ASP A 29 -3.52 6.63 12.70
CA ASP A 29 -2.53 5.82 11.98
C ASP A 29 -2.02 4.58 12.77
N ARG A 30 -2.82 4.07 13.73
CA ARG A 30 -2.52 2.81 14.42
C ARG A 30 -2.98 1.64 13.57
N LEU A 31 -2.13 0.62 13.49
CA LEU A 31 -2.46 -0.62 12.78
C LEU A 31 -3.52 -1.41 13.54
N VAL A 32 -4.58 -1.80 12.85
CA VAL A 32 -5.68 -2.60 13.38
C VAL A 32 -6.02 -3.71 12.39
N THR A 33 -6.68 -4.76 12.88
CA THR A 33 -7.35 -5.74 12.01
C THR A 33 -8.84 -5.48 12.01
N VAL A 34 -9.48 -5.44 10.84
CA VAL A 34 -10.92 -5.15 10.70
C VAL A 34 -11.60 -6.34 10.04
N ALA A 35 -12.57 -6.93 10.73
CA ALA A 35 -13.48 -7.90 10.14
C ALA A 35 -14.69 -7.16 9.57
N VAL A 36 -15.01 -7.42 8.30
CA VAL A 36 -16.16 -6.83 7.61
C VAL A 36 -17.05 -7.96 7.12
N LEU A 37 -18.32 -7.95 7.52
CA LEU A 37 -19.35 -8.84 6.98
C LEU A 37 -19.81 -8.30 5.63
N GLU A 38 -19.81 -9.14 4.59
CA GLU A 38 -20.00 -8.73 3.20
C GLU A 38 -21.02 -9.60 2.45
N GLY A 39 -21.36 -9.22 1.22
CA GLY A 39 -22.27 -9.97 0.35
C GLY A 39 -23.67 -10.18 0.94
N ALA A 40 -24.28 -11.32 0.61
CA ALA A 40 -25.60 -11.68 1.11
C ALA A 40 -25.67 -11.84 2.65
N ALA A 41 -24.55 -12.20 3.30
CA ALA A 41 -24.50 -12.33 4.76
C ALA A 41 -24.65 -10.95 5.46
N ALA A 42 -24.16 -9.88 4.85
CA ALA A 42 -24.34 -8.52 5.37
C ALA A 42 -25.80 -8.02 5.35
N ALA A 43 -26.65 -8.62 4.51
CA ALA A 43 -28.08 -8.31 4.42
C ALA A 43 -28.95 -9.28 5.25
N ASP A 44 -28.41 -10.41 5.69
CA ASP A 44 -29.13 -11.44 6.43
C ASP A 44 -29.10 -11.17 7.95
N GLN A 45 -30.28 -10.97 8.55
CA GLN A 45 -30.40 -10.60 9.96
C GLN A 45 -29.83 -11.65 10.93
N PRO A 46 -30.06 -12.97 10.74
CA PRO A 46 -29.35 -14.00 11.50
C PRO A 46 -27.82 -13.88 11.46
N TRP A 47 -27.22 -13.66 10.28
CA TRP A 47 -25.76 -13.47 10.15
C TRP A 47 -25.26 -12.21 10.86
N ARG A 48 -25.99 -11.10 10.74
CA ARG A 48 -25.69 -9.87 11.49
C ARG A 48 -25.66 -10.11 12.99
N GLN A 49 -26.66 -10.82 13.51
CA GLN A 49 -26.76 -11.13 14.94
C GLN A 49 -25.64 -12.09 15.36
N ALA A 50 -25.32 -13.10 14.56
CA ALA A 50 -24.23 -14.04 14.84
C ALA A 50 -22.87 -13.32 14.88
N PHE A 51 -22.60 -12.44 13.91
CA PHE A 51 -21.38 -11.64 13.85
C PHE A 51 -21.23 -10.74 15.08
N ALA A 52 -22.27 -9.99 15.45
CA ALA A 52 -22.27 -9.15 16.64
C ALA A 52 -22.12 -9.97 17.94
N ASN A 53 -22.82 -11.11 18.05
CA ASN A 53 -22.72 -11.99 19.22
C ASN A 53 -21.32 -12.59 19.37
N ALA A 54 -20.69 -13.02 18.27
CA ALA A 54 -19.33 -13.55 18.28
C ALA A 54 -18.32 -12.48 18.70
N ALA A 55 -18.42 -11.26 18.16
CA ALA A 55 -17.56 -10.15 18.55
C ALA A 55 -17.72 -9.79 20.04
N ASN A 56 -18.96 -9.77 20.54
CA ASN A 56 -19.25 -9.51 21.95
C ASN A 56 -18.76 -10.65 22.86
N ALA A 57 -18.93 -11.91 22.46
CA ALA A 57 -18.45 -13.07 23.22
C ALA A 57 -16.91 -13.06 23.33
N MET A 58 -16.21 -12.72 22.25
CA MET A 58 -14.75 -12.54 22.27
C MET A 58 -14.33 -11.41 23.22
N ALA A 59 -15.04 -10.28 23.23
CA ALA A 59 -14.73 -9.15 24.10
C ALA A 59 -14.99 -9.44 25.59
N GLN A 60 -15.91 -10.36 25.91
CA GLN A 60 -16.30 -10.73 27.27
C GLN A 60 -15.55 -11.96 27.82
N ALA A 61 -14.95 -12.79 26.95
CA ALA A 61 -14.18 -13.95 27.37
C ALA A 61 -12.92 -13.55 28.18
N PRO A 62 -12.58 -14.24 29.29
CA PRO A 62 -11.32 -14.03 29.99
C PRO A 62 -10.11 -14.27 29.06
N GLY A 63 -9.28 -13.25 28.85
CA GLY A 63 -8.18 -13.30 27.88
C GLY A 63 -8.62 -13.25 26.40
N GLY A 64 -9.91 -12.99 26.14
CA GLY A 64 -10.44 -12.74 24.81
C GLY A 64 -10.06 -11.34 24.30
N GLN A 65 -9.98 -11.20 22.97
CA GLN A 65 -9.63 -9.93 22.33
C GLN A 65 -10.84 -9.00 22.28
N ARG A 66 -10.67 -7.78 22.78
CA ARG A 66 -11.71 -6.75 22.72
C ARG A 66 -11.59 -5.98 21.41
N TYR A 67 -12.72 -5.75 20.76
CA TYR A 67 -12.72 -4.84 19.62
C TYR A 67 -12.53 -3.40 20.12
N VAL A 68 -11.71 -2.62 19.42
CA VAL A 68 -11.47 -1.20 19.72
C VAL A 68 -12.63 -0.31 19.26
N ASN A 69 -13.34 -0.74 18.21
CA ASN A 69 -14.55 -0.10 17.71
C ASN A 69 -15.34 -1.10 16.87
N ALA A 70 -16.65 -0.89 16.74
CA ALA A 70 -17.52 -1.71 15.89
C ALA A 70 -18.77 -0.92 15.48
N ASP A 71 -19.30 -1.22 14.31
CA ASP A 71 -20.65 -0.80 13.90
C ASP A 71 -21.38 -2.00 13.30
N PHE A 72 -22.22 -2.61 14.13
CA PHE A 72 -23.04 -3.75 13.74
C PHE A 72 -24.32 -3.35 12.98
N ALA A 73 -24.66 -2.06 12.97
CA ALA A 73 -25.84 -1.54 12.30
C ALA A 73 -25.53 -1.09 10.86
N ALA A 74 -24.27 -0.78 10.53
CA ALA A 74 -23.79 -0.42 9.19
C ALA A 74 -24.31 -1.37 8.10
N ALA A 75 -24.47 -0.87 6.87
CA ALA A 75 -24.87 -1.67 5.71
C ALA A 75 -23.97 -2.92 5.52
N ARG A 76 -22.68 -2.78 5.85
CA ARG A 76 -21.71 -3.87 6.00
C ARG A 76 -21.22 -3.86 7.46
N PRO A 77 -21.77 -4.70 8.35
CA PRO A 77 -21.34 -4.75 9.75
C PRO A 77 -19.84 -4.99 9.87
N TRP A 78 -19.18 -4.33 10.82
CA TRP A 78 -17.75 -4.47 11.00
C TRP A 78 -17.32 -4.36 12.46
N ALA A 79 -16.18 -4.97 12.79
CA ALA A 79 -15.51 -4.86 14.08
C ALA A 79 -13.99 -4.73 13.87
N ALA A 80 -13.37 -3.77 14.56
CA ALA A 80 -11.95 -3.48 14.49
C ALA A 80 -11.24 -3.92 15.78
N TYR A 81 -10.06 -4.51 15.67
CA TYR A 81 -9.27 -5.04 16.77
C TYR A 81 -7.85 -4.45 16.74
N ALA A 82 -7.30 -4.18 17.92
CA ALA A 82 -5.90 -3.79 18.09
C ALA A 82 -4.96 -4.86 17.52
N SER A 83 -4.03 -4.47 16.65
CA SER A 83 -3.10 -5.43 16.03
C SER A 83 -2.08 -5.96 17.03
N GLU A 84 -1.74 -5.15 18.04
CA GLU A 84 -0.86 -5.47 19.16
C GLU A 84 -1.42 -6.58 20.07
N GLU A 85 -2.73 -6.78 20.09
CA GLU A 85 -3.37 -7.87 20.83
C GLU A 85 -3.48 -9.16 20.00
N GLY A 86 -3.14 -9.10 18.70
CA GLY A 86 -3.10 -10.20 17.74
C GLY A 86 -4.14 -10.09 16.62
N MET A 87 -4.44 -11.24 15.99
CA MET A 87 -5.24 -11.34 14.76
C MET A 87 -6.75 -11.41 15.04
N GLY A 88 -7.31 -10.34 15.62
CA GLY A 88 -8.70 -10.32 16.10
C GLY A 88 -9.75 -10.47 15.02
N ALA A 89 -9.56 -9.85 13.86
CA ALA A 89 -10.47 -10.02 12.72
C ALA A 89 -10.53 -11.49 12.25
N GLN A 90 -9.38 -12.19 12.19
CA GLN A 90 -9.36 -13.61 11.84
C GLN A 90 -10.06 -14.48 12.87
N ARG A 91 -9.77 -14.26 14.16
CA ARG A 91 -10.39 -15.03 15.25
C ARG A 91 -11.90 -14.85 15.29
N LEU A 92 -12.41 -13.67 14.90
CA LEU A 92 -13.85 -13.45 14.78
C LEU A 92 -14.48 -14.38 13.74
N PHE A 93 -13.92 -14.45 12.53
CA PHE A 93 -14.43 -15.36 11.49
C PHE A 93 -14.26 -16.83 11.88
N GLN A 94 -13.16 -17.19 12.52
CA GLN A 94 -12.96 -18.55 13.06
C GLN A 94 -14.01 -18.91 14.12
N THR A 95 -14.41 -17.95 14.97
CA THR A 95 -15.46 -18.15 15.99
C THR A 95 -16.83 -18.36 15.35
N LEU A 96 -17.05 -17.78 14.16
CA LEU A 96 -18.24 -18.03 13.33
C LEU A 96 -18.15 -19.35 12.53
N GLY A 97 -17.11 -20.16 12.74
CA GLY A 97 -16.88 -21.40 12.00
C GLY A 97 -16.42 -21.18 10.56
N MET A 98 -15.95 -19.97 10.24
CA MET A 98 -15.49 -19.62 8.90
C MET A 98 -13.98 -19.70 8.82
N GLU A 99 -13.49 -20.49 7.85
CA GLU A 99 -12.08 -20.54 7.51
C GLU A 99 -11.76 -19.41 6.52
N LEU A 100 -10.79 -18.56 6.88
CA LEU A 100 -10.30 -17.51 5.99
C LEU A 100 -9.25 -18.09 5.05
N GLN A 101 -9.48 -17.93 3.76
CA GLN A 101 -8.51 -18.24 2.72
C GLN A 101 -7.62 -17.00 2.47
N PRO A 102 -6.36 -17.18 2.05
CA PRO A 102 -5.50 -16.07 1.64
C PRO A 102 -6.20 -15.17 0.61
N ALA A 103 -5.98 -13.86 0.68
CA ALA A 103 -6.67 -12.88 -0.17
C ALA A 103 -6.41 -13.08 -1.67
N GLU A 104 -5.31 -13.71 -2.05
CA GLU A 104 -5.00 -14.07 -3.44
C GLU A 104 -5.99 -15.09 -4.04
N SER A 105 -6.76 -15.79 -3.19
CA SER A 105 -7.77 -16.77 -3.58
C SER A 105 -9.17 -16.18 -3.79
N GLU A 106 -9.32 -14.85 -3.82
CA GLU A 106 -10.62 -14.15 -3.93
C GLU A 106 -11.43 -14.55 -5.18
N ALA A 107 -10.76 -14.95 -6.27
CA ALA A 107 -11.43 -15.41 -7.48
C ALA A 107 -12.07 -16.82 -7.34
N GLU A 108 -11.61 -17.63 -6.38
CA GLU A 108 -12.09 -19.01 -6.15
C GLU A 108 -13.12 -19.07 -5.01
N VAL A 109 -13.05 -18.12 -4.06
CA VAL A 109 -14.01 -17.96 -2.96
C VAL A 109 -15.08 -16.94 -3.37
N LEU A 110 -16.04 -17.37 -4.20
CA LEU A 110 -17.14 -16.50 -4.65
C LEU A 110 -17.97 -16.00 -3.44
N ILE A 111 -17.82 -14.74 -3.06
CA ILE A 111 -18.77 -14.06 -2.17
C ILE A 111 -20.09 -13.91 -2.95
N PRO A 112 -21.18 -14.60 -2.58
CA PRO A 112 -22.40 -14.56 -3.36
C PRO A 112 -23.02 -13.16 -3.30
N ALA A 113 -22.96 -12.44 -4.41
CA ALA A 113 -23.62 -11.14 -4.57
C ALA A 113 -25.14 -11.26 -4.48
N THR A 114 -25.70 -12.40 -4.90
CA THR A 114 -27.12 -12.74 -4.84
C THR A 114 -27.27 -14.27 -4.73
N GLY A 115 -27.36 -14.79 -3.50
CA GLY A 115 -27.55 -16.23 -3.26
C GLY A 115 -27.90 -16.52 -1.81
N THR A 116 -28.56 -17.65 -1.56
CA THR A 116 -28.82 -18.18 -0.21
C THR A 116 -27.51 -18.52 0.47
N VAL A 117 -27.17 -17.78 1.53
CA VAL A 117 -26.06 -18.12 2.44
C VAL A 117 -26.50 -19.27 3.35
N ALA A 118 -25.61 -20.20 3.68
CA ALA A 118 -25.90 -21.22 4.69
C ALA A 118 -26.31 -20.56 6.02
N GLN A 119 -27.19 -21.20 6.80
CA GLN A 119 -27.57 -20.68 8.11
C GLN A 119 -26.33 -20.53 9.02
N PRO A 120 -26.23 -19.45 9.81
CA PRO A 120 -25.14 -19.29 10.75
C PRO A 120 -25.17 -20.42 11.78
N PRO A 121 -24.01 -20.87 12.30
CA PRO A 121 -23.97 -21.89 13.35
C PRO A 121 -24.78 -21.42 14.56
N GLN A 122 -25.71 -22.26 15.02
CA GLN A 122 -26.47 -21.95 16.22
C GLN A 122 -25.55 -22.07 17.45
N PRO A 123 -25.60 -21.09 18.38
CA PRO A 123 -24.84 -21.20 19.62
C PRO A 123 -25.29 -22.44 20.39
N VAL A 124 -24.34 -23.33 20.71
CA VAL A 124 -24.54 -24.46 21.61
C VAL A 124 -24.68 -23.95 23.04
N SER A 125 -25.90 -23.55 23.42
CA SER A 125 -26.23 -23.16 24.78
C SER A 125 -26.20 -24.38 25.71
N GLY A 126 -25.11 -24.55 26.45
CA GLY A 126 -25.03 -25.40 27.63
C GLY A 126 -25.32 -24.60 28.90
N ALA A 127 -26.58 -24.43 29.27
CA ALA A 127 -27.01 -24.13 30.65
C ALA A 127 -28.50 -24.52 30.83
N PRO A 128 -28.87 -25.26 31.88
CA PRO A 128 -30.25 -25.70 32.09
C PRO A 128 -31.08 -24.58 32.73
N VAL A 129 -32.24 -24.28 32.14
CA VAL A 129 -33.26 -23.43 32.76
C VAL A 129 -34.47 -24.32 33.08
N SER A 130 -34.76 -24.47 34.37
CA SER A 130 -35.93 -25.18 34.90
C SER A 130 -37.25 -24.47 34.56
N GLY A 131 -38.31 -25.26 34.32
CA GLY A 131 -39.65 -24.88 33.84
C GLY A 131 -40.47 -23.95 34.74
N THR A 132 -41.45 -23.17 34.20
CA THR A 132 -42.90 -23.43 33.90
C THR A 132 -43.81 -22.63 34.86
N PRO A 133 -45.10 -22.27 34.59
CA PRO A 133 -45.94 -22.42 33.37
C PRO A 133 -46.78 -21.16 32.92
N THR A 134 -47.40 -21.30 31.73
CA THR A 134 -48.57 -20.67 31.03
C THR A 134 -49.63 -19.85 31.84
N PRO A 135 -50.46 -18.93 31.24
CA PRO A 135 -51.41 -19.26 30.14
C PRO A 135 -51.87 -18.18 29.10
N THR A 136 -52.14 -18.70 27.90
CA THR A 136 -53.36 -18.67 27.03
C THR A 136 -54.25 -17.42 26.85
N SER A 137 -54.57 -17.15 25.57
CA SER A 137 -55.81 -16.60 24.93
C SER A 137 -55.56 -15.30 24.15
N GLY A 138 -56.00 -15.06 22.91
CA GLY A 138 -56.87 -15.77 21.97
C GLY A 138 -56.87 -15.07 20.59
N ALA A 139 -57.47 -15.71 19.58
CA ALA A 139 -57.86 -15.12 18.28
C ALA A 139 -59.22 -14.37 18.42
N PRO A 140 -59.85 -13.70 17.40
CA PRO A 140 -59.56 -13.60 15.95
C PRO A 140 -59.74 -12.20 15.28
N LEU A 141 -59.17 -12.01 14.05
CA LEU A 141 -59.56 -11.16 12.84
C LEU A 141 -60.27 -9.78 13.01
N PRO A 142 -60.64 -9.01 11.94
CA PRO A 142 -60.13 -8.76 10.57
C PRO A 142 -59.64 -7.28 10.41
N TRP A 143 -59.14 -6.73 9.28
CA TRP A 143 -59.80 -6.06 8.14
C TRP A 143 -58.65 -5.64 7.18
N ALA A 144 -58.60 -6.13 5.93
CA ALA A 144 -59.05 -5.46 4.70
C ALA A 144 -58.33 -4.13 4.34
N MET A 145 -57.59 -4.12 3.21
CA MET A 145 -57.82 -3.24 2.05
C MET A 145 -56.69 -3.35 1.01
N HIS A 146 -57.09 -3.16 -0.26
CA HIS A 146 -56.32 -2.99 -1.50
C HIS A 146 -55.84 -4.25 -2.22
N ALA A 147 -55.93 -4.37 -3.55
CA ALA A 147 -56.74 -3.73 -4.57
C ALA A 147 -56.59 -4.60 -5.83
N THR A 148 -57.68 -4.80 -6.52
CA THR A 148 -57.85 -5.55 -7.77
C THR A 148 -57.18 -4.90 -8.98
N ALA A 149 -56.54 -5.71 -9.83
CA ALA A 149 -56.54 -5.54 -11.28
C ALA A 149 -56.42 -6.92 -11.96
N VAL A 150 -57.32 -7.20 -12.92
CA VAL A 150 -57.45 -8.42 -13.74
C VAL A 150 -57.58 -7.95 -15.22
N PRO A 151 -57.67 -8.84 -16.23
CA PRO A 151 -56.58 -9.35 -17.07
C PRO A 151 -56.73 -8.97 -18.56
N GLN A 152 -55.70 -9.20 -19.41
CA GLN A 152 -55.91 -9.59 -20.82
C GLN A 152 -54.77 -10.51 -21.33
N GLN A 153 -55.16 -11.72 -21.80
CA GLN A 153 -54.43 -12.64 -22.70
C GLN A 153 -54.78 -12.29 -24.19
N PRO A 154 -54.40 -13.09 -25.22
CA PRO A 154 -53.06 -13.47 -25.71
C PRO A 154 -52.94 -13.26 -27.26
N VAL A 155 -51.74 -13.38 -27.85
CA VAL A 155 -51.59 -13.73 -29.30
C VAL A 155 -50.39 -14.64 -29.51
N GLU A 156 -50.63 -15.72 -30.25
CA GLU A 156 -49.73 -16.77 -30.77
C GLU A 156 -48.65 -16.30 -31.75
N ALA A 157 -47.48 -16.97 -31.74
CA ALA A 157 -46.82 -17.49 -32.94
C ALA A 157 -45.79 -18.59 -32.58
N ALA A 158 -45.75 -19.64 -33.40
CA ALA A 158 -45.13 -20.96 -33.19
C ALA A 158 -43.60 -21.03 -33.54
N PRO A 159 -42.92 -22.18 -33.30
CA PRO A 159 -41.46 -22.29 -33.19
C PRO A 159 -40.75 -22.79 -34.46
N ILE A 160 -39.44 -22.55 -34.56
CA ILE A 160 -38.54 -23.13 -35.59
C ILE A 160 -37.39 -23.87 -34.89
N SER A 161 -37.22 -25.15 -35.21
CA SER A 161 -36.13 -26.03 -34.75
C SER A 161 -34.88 -25.95 -35.65
N PRO A 162 -33.69 -26.38 -35.16
CA PRO A 162 -32.40 -26.10 -35.79
C PRO A 162 -31.86 -27.24 -36.67
N ALA A 163 -30.92 -26.92 -37.57
CA ALA A 163 -30.16 -27.88 -38.39
C ALA A 163 -28.64 -27.71 -38.25
N ARG A 164 -28.04 -28.85 -37.87
CA ARG A 164 -26.67 -29.43 -38.00
C ARG A 164 -25.49 -28.64 -38.61
N PRO A 165 -24.27 -28.79 -38.04
CA PRO A 165 -22.98 -28.53 -38.69
C PRO A 165 -22.34 -29.76 -39.38
N VAL A 166 -21.32 -29.47 -40.20
CA VAL A 166 -20.61 -30.32 -41.19
C VAL A 166 -19.32 -30.97 -40.62
N LEU A 167 -18.98 -32.16 -41.13
CA LEU A 167 -17.79 -33.00 -40.87
C LEU A 167 -16.51 -32.55 -41.62
N PRO A 168 -15.31 -33.02 -41.17
CA PRO A 168 -14.48 -33.83 -42.07
C PRO A 168 -13.75 -35.04 -41.43
N THR A 169 -13.72 -36.14 -42.21
CA THR A 169 -12.68 -37.14 -42.55
C THR A 169 -11.92 -38.00 -41.48
N GLU A 170 -12.08 -39.33 -41.66
CA GLU A 170 -11.41 -40.59 -41.14
C GLU A 170 -9.89 -40.70 -41.46
N ALA A 171 -8.99 -41.53 -40.88
CA ALA A 171 -8.90 -42.74 -40.01
C ALA A 171 -7.40 -42.88 -39.52
N PRO A 172 -6.86 -43.92 -38.81
CA PRO A 172 -7.37 -45.24 -38.36
C PRO A 172 -7.09 -45.56 -36.84
N PRO A 173 -7.36 -46.79 -36.30
CA PRO A 173 -7.84 -46.99 -34.92
C PRO A 173 -6.73 -47.28 -33.88
N ALA A 174 -6.95 -46.82 -32.64
CA ALA A 174 -6.20 -47.22 -31.45
C ALA A 174 -7.19 -47.65 -30.35
N ASP A 175 -6.81 -48.72 -29.64
CA ASP A 175 -7.60 -49.50 -28.67
C ASP A 175 -8.38 -48.67 -27.62
N PRO A 176 -9.58 -49.12 -27.22
CA PRO A 176 -10.39 -48.42 -26.24
C PRO A 176 -10.01 -48.79 -24.79
N PHE A 177 -9.73 -47.77 -23.99
CA PHE A 177 -10.00 -47.64 -22.56
C PHE A 177 -9.61 -48.82 -21.64
N ALA A 178 -8.38 -48.76 -21.12
CA ALA A 178 -8.08 -49.29 -19.79
C ALA A 178 -8.44 -48.22 -18.74
N ASP A 179 -9.49 -48.49 -17.95
CA ASP A 179 -9.83 -47.75 -16.73
C ASP A 179 -8.95 -48.25 -15.57
N PRO A 180 -8.06 -47.42 -15.00
CA PRO A 180 -7.20 -47.83 -13.89
C PRO A 180 -7.90 -47.83 -12.52
N PHE A 181 -9.22 -47.62 -12.44
CA PHE A 181 -9.95 -47.53 -11.16
C PHE A 181 -11.18 -48.44 -11.02
N ALA A 182 -11.37 -49.41 -11.91
CA ALA A 182 -12.45 -50.40 -11.80
C ALA A 182 -11.94 -51.80 -11.43
N ASP A 183 -11.69 -52.07 -10.14
CA ASP A 183 -12.18 -53.32 -9.51
C ASP A 183 -12.20 -53.23 -7.96
N PRO A 184 -13.21 -53.82 -7.28
CA PRO A 184 -13.46 -53.63 -5.86
C PRO A 184 -12.91 -54.79 -5.02
N ALA A 185 -12.02 -54.49 -4.06
CA ALA A 185 -11.70 -55.44 -3.00
C ALA A 185 -11.63 -54.74 -1.64
N ARG A 186 -12.78 -54.62 -0.98
CA ARG A 186 -12.86 -54.42 0.48
C ARG A 186 -12.64 -55.76 1.18
N ARG A 187 -11.56 -55.91 1.95
CA ARG A 187 -11.61 -56.62 3.25
C ARG A 187 -10.39 -56.24 4.11
N ILE A 188 -10.58 -55.23 4.96
CA ILE A 188 -9.67 -54.92 6.07
C ILE A 188 -9.62 -56.14 6.99
N GLN A 189 -8.42 -56.71 7.16
CA GLN A 189 -8.15 -57.80 8.09
C GLN A 189 -7.70 -57.17 9.42
N PRO A 190 -8.39 -57.42 10.55
CA PRO A 190 -8.01 -56.85 11.84
C PRO A 190 -6.65 -57.41 12.29
N SER A 191 -5.72 -56.53 12.63
CA SER A 191 -4.42 -56.90 13.18
C SER A 191 -4.57 -57.57 14.56
N PRO A 192 -3.79 -58.61 14.87
CA PRO A 192 -3.86 -59.32 16.16
C PRO A 192 -3.44 -58.42 17.33
N ALA A 193 -4.12 -58.60 18.47
CA ALA A 193 -3.92 -57.82 19.68
C ALA A 193 -2.50 -57.99 20.28
N PRO A 194 -1.87 -56.90 20.77
CA PRO A 194 -0.56 -57.00 21.41
C PRO A 194 -0.64 -57.74 22.75
N THR A 195 0.21 -58.76 22.89
CA THR A 195 0.39 -59.54 24.12
C THR A 195 0.96 -58.67 25.23
N ARG A 196 0.27 -58.62 26.37
CA ARG A 196 0.73 -57.96 27.61
C ARG A 196 2.01 -58.62 28.14
N SER A 197 3.16 -57.99 27.92
CA SER A 197 4.39 -58.33 28.65
C SER A 197 4.35 -57.73 30.06
N ARG A 198 4.13 -58.58 31.07
CA ARG A 198 4.40 -58.29 32.48
C ARG A 198 5.91 -58.15 32.69
N GLY A 199 6.47 -56.98 32.45
CA GLY A 199 7.90 -56.71 32.66
C GLY A 199 8.26 -55.27 33.05
N LEU A 200 7.39 -54.29 32.80
CA LEU A 200 7.75 -52.87 32.97
C LEU A 200 7.54 -52.30 34.38
N ARG A 201 7.02 -53.08 35.34
CA ARG A 201 6.77 -52.58 36.72
C ARG A 201 8.01 -52.56 37.63
N ALA A 202 9.15 -53.09 37.19
CA ALA A 202 10.40 -53.03 37.95
C ALA A 202 11.31 -51.84 37.57
N ALA A 203 11.16 -51.24 36.38
CA ALA A 203 12.02 -50.14 35.92
C ALA A 203 11.54 -48.75 36.41
N LEU A 204 10.23 -48.58 36.62
CA LEU A 204 9.66 -47.31 37.10
C LEU A 204 9.92 -47.03 38.58
N VAL A 205 10.14 -48.06 39.40
CA VAL A 205 10.46 -47.89 40.84
C VAL A 205 11.94 -47.53 41.05
N ALA A 206 12.84 -47.99 40.17
CA ALA A 206 14.27 -47.64 40.28
C ALA A 206 14.57 -46.19 39.82
N GLY A 207 13.82 -45.65 38.85
CA GLY A 207 13.99 -44.28 38.38
C GLY A 207 13.53 -43.21 39.37
N LEU A 208 12.48 -43.49 40.16
CA LEU A 208 11.93 -42.52 41.12
C LEU A 208 12.84 -42.34 42.36
N VAL A 209 13.62 -43.36 42.73
CA VAL A 209 14.53 -43.30 43.90
C VAL A 209 15.78 -42.46 43.61
N VAL A 210 16.22 -42.37 42.34
CA VAL A 210 17.38 -41.55 41.96
C VAL A 210 17.01 -40.05 41.87
N LEU A 211 15.78 -39.73 41.47
CA LEU A 211 15.28 -38.34 41.43
C LEU A 211 15.04 -37.75 42.83
N LEU A 212 14.65 -38.57 43.81
CA LEU A 212 14.46 -38.11 45.19
C LEU A 212 15.78 -37.94 45.98
N ALA A 213 16.88 -38.55 45.53
CA ALA A 213 18.20 -38.36 46.14
C ALA A 213 18.92 -37.08 45.66
N ALA A 214 18.53 -36.50 44.52
CA ALA A 214 19.15 -35.30 43.95
C ALA A 214 18.52 -33.97 44.40
N ALA A 215 17.34 -34.00 45.04
CA ALA A 215 16.64 -32.79 45.52
C ALA A 215 16.90 -32.48 47.02
N GLY A 216 17.75 -33.26 47.70
CA GLY A 216 17.92 -33.20 49.16
C GLY A 216 19.12 -32.42 49.69
N THR A 217 19.99 -31.86 48.85
CA THR A 217 21.21 -31.16 49.31
C THR A 217 21.48 -29.93 48.45
N GLY A 218 21.12 -28.75 48.95
CA GLY A 218 21.46 -27.48 48.28
C GLY A 218 20.66 -26.25 48.67
N ALA A 219 19.77 -26.32 49.66
CA ALA A 219 19.23 -25.14 50.33
C ALA A 219 20.05 -24.86 51.59
N LEU A 220 21.18 -24.15 51.44
CA LEU A 220 21.96 -23.51 52.50
C LEU A 220 23.04 -22.69 51.78
N LEU A 221 22.84 -21.38 51.62
CA LEU A 221 23.84 -20.31 51.51
C LEU A 221 23.12 -18.99 51.09
N TRP A 222 22.40 -18.39 52.05
CA TRP A 222 22.09 -16.97 52.06
C TRP A 222 22.26 -16.50 53.51
N ALA A 223 23.46 -16.03 53.85
CA ALA A 223 23.77 -15.16 54.98
C ALA A 223 25.29 -14.96 55.04
N ASN A 224 25.79 -13.85 54.48
CA ASN A 224 26.78 -13.03 55.18
C ASN A 224 26.96 -11.67 54.50
N SER A 225 26.58 -10.66 55.26
CA SER A 225 27.00 -9.27 55.19
C SER A 225 28.52 -9.13 55.31
N GLY A 226 29.09 -8.17 54.59
CA GLY A 226 30.45 -7.69 54.76
C GLY A 226 30.60 -6.33 54.10
N GLU A 227 30.50 -5.28 54.92
CA GLU A 227 30.92 -3.91 54.63
C GLU A 227 32.36 -3.84 54.11
N GLU A 228 32.62 -2.96 53.13
CA GLU A 228 33.78 -2.07 53.18
C GLU A 228 33.64 -0.88 52.19
N SER A 229 33.44 0.30 52.78
CA SER A 229 34.14 1.56 52.51
C SER A 229 34.10 2.20 51.11
N SER A 230 33.24 3.22 50.98
CA SER A 230 33.47 4.37 50.08
C SER A 230 34.52 5.32 50.65
N PRO A 231 35.18 6.13 49.80
CA PRO A 231 35.48 7.50 50.19
C PRO A 231 34.97 8.56 49.21
N ASN A 232 34.58 9.67 49.83
CA ASN A 232 34.43 11.04 49.32
C ASN A 232 33.26 11.41 48.40
N ARG A 233 32.26 12.00 49.05
CA ARG A 233 31.40 13.08 48.54
C ARG A 233 32.10 14.44 48.73
N PRO A 234 31.96 15.38 47.78
CA PRO A 234 31.66 16.76 48.09
C PRO A 234 30.23 17.12 47.69
N ASP A 235 29.70 18.09 48.41
CA ASP A 235 28.28 18.37 48.60
C ASP A 235 27.68 19.29 47.51
N PRO A 236 26.40 19.73 47.61
CA PRO A 236 25.43 19.70 46.53
C PRO A 236 25.32 21.03 45.80
N GLY A 237 25.10 20.99 44.48
CA GLY A 237 24.72 22.19 43.75
C GLY A 237 24.92 22.08 42.27
N THR A 238 23.96 21.49 41.56
CA THR A 238 23.42 21.98 40.28
C THR A 238 22.41 20.94 39.77
N GLY A 239 21.16 21.35 39.66
CA GLY A 239 20.12 20.53 39.05
C GLY A 239 20.46 20.28 37.59
N PHE A 240 20.68 19.01 37.24
CA PHE A 240 20.63 18.58 35.85
C PHE A 240 19.19 18.14 35.58
N ALA A 241 18.48 18.99 34.86
CA ALA A 241 17.24 18.63 34.20
C ALA A 241 17.53 17.42 33.32
N THR A 242 16.97 16.26 33.68
CA THR A 242 16.75 15.15 32.76
C THR A 242 15.74 15.62 31.73
N THR A 243 16.24 16.26 30.67
CA THR A 243 15.51 16.33 29.43
C THR A 243 15.42 14.90 28.91
N PRO A 244 14.22 14.34 28.70
CA PRO A 244 14.12 13.07 27.99
C PRO A 244 14.77 13.29 26.62
N ALA A 245 15.63 12.35 26.22
CA ALA A 245 16.12 12.28 24.86
C ALA A 245 14.89 12.37 23.95
N THR A 246 14.81 13.44 23.18
CA THR A 246 13.84 13.57 22.10
C THR A 246 14.24 12.49 21.11
N ALA A 247 13.60 11.32 21.21
CA ALA A 247 13.41 10.46 20.07
C ALA A 247 12.84 11.37 19.00
N SER A 248 13.66 11.70 18.00
CA SER A 248 13.20 12.47 16.86
C SER A 248 12.07 11.65 16.27
N ALA A 249 10.84 12.11 16.52
CA ALA A 249 9.66 11.53 15.93
C ALA A 249 9.89 11.56 14.42
N SER A 250 10.09 10.38 13.83
CA SER A 250 10.15 10.20 12.39
C SER A 250 8.95 10.92 11.82
N ALA A 251 9.17 11.86 10.90
CA ALA A 251 8.11 12.71 10.35
C ALA A 251 6.90 11.85 9.94
N PRO A 252 5.72 12.03 10.57
CA PRO A 252 4.54 11.27 10.22
C PRO A 252 4.18 11.53 8.75
N GLY A 253 4.14 10.47 7.93
CA GLY A 253 3.54 10.54 6.59
C GLY A 253 4.48 10.53 5.38
N LEU A 254 5.75 10.15 5.53
CA LEU A 254 6.60 9.79 4.38
C LEU A 254 6.94 8.31 4.44
N LYS A 255 5.99 7.46 4.03
CA LYS A 255 6.27 6.05 3.71
C LYS A 255 5.81 5.72 2.28
N PRO A 256 6.40 6.32 1.23
CA PRO A 256 6.08 5.91 -0.14
C PRO A 256 6.21 4.39 -0.33
N TRP A 257 7.24 3.77 0.27
CA TRP A 257 7.47 2.33 0.20
C TRP A 257 6.35 1.46 0.79
N ALA A 258 5.48 2.00 1.66
CA ALA A 258 4.30 1.27 2.14
C ALA A 258 3.21 1.10 1.05
N GLN A 259 3.41 1.66 -0.14
CA GLN A 259 2.55 1.47 -1.31
C GLN A 259 2.89 0.18 -2.09
N ALA A 260 4.01 -0.47 -1.76
CA ALA A 260 4.43 -1.74 -2.34
C ALA A 260 4.46 -2.85 -1.27
N ALA A 261 4.44 -4.10 -1.72
CA ALA A 261 4.58 -5.24 -0.83
C ALA A 261 5.97 -5.21 -0.13
N PRO A 262 6.06 -5.49 1.17
CA PRO A 262 7.34 -5.48 1.88
C PRO A 262 8.36 -6.42 1.24
N TYR A 263 9.59 -5.92 1.08
CA TYR A 263 10.75 -6.57 0.46
C TYR A 263 10.58 -6.91 -1.03
N SER A 264 9.56 -6.38 -1.70
CA SER A 264 9.34 -6.66 -3.11
C SER A 264 10.28 -5.86 -4.04
N PRO A 265 10.47 -6.30 -5.30
CA PRO A 265 11.19 -5.50 -6.30
C PRO A 265 10.59 -4.10 -6.50
N GLU A 266 9.27 -3.97 -6.37
CA GLU A 266 8.55 -2.70 -6.47
C GLU A 266 8.87 -1.79 -5.29
N GLU A 267 8.95 -2.31 -4.06
CA GLU A 267 9.38 -1.53 -2.90
C GLU A 267 10.80 -1.00 -3.11
N ARG A 268 11.71 -1.86 -3.58
CA ARG A 268 13.09 -1.46 -3.87
C ARG A 268 13.17 -0.40 -4.96
N ALA A 269 12.44 -0.58 -6.07
CA ALA A 269 12.38 0.40 -7.15
C ALA A 269 11.83 1.75 -6.67
N LEU A 270 10.78 1.72 -5.84
CA LEU A 270 10.18 2.90 -5.24
C LEU A 270 11.15 3.61 -4.29
N ALA A 271 11.83 2.86 -3.42
CA ALA A 271 12.85 3.40 -2.51
C ALA A 271 13.99 4.09 -3.26
N ILE A 272 14.44 3.53 -4.39
CA ILE A 272 15.50 4.11 -5.22
C ILE A 272 15.04 5.40 -5.90
N ALA A 273 13.85 5.40 -6.49
CA ALA A 273 13.41 6.48 -7.36
C ALA A 273 12.73 7.63 -6.60
N ALA A 274 11.89 7.33 -5.60
CA ALA A 274 11.07 8.30 -4.86
C ALA A 274 11.81 9.54 -4.34
N PRO A 275 13.04 9.44 -3.76
CA PRO A 275 13.75 10.61 -3.24
C PRO A 275 14.05 11.68 -4.30
N SER A 276 14.08 11.31 -5.58
CA SER A 276 14.36 12.21 -6.69
C SER A 276 13.14 12.98 -7.18
N LEU A 277 11.93 12.56 -6.80
CA LEU A 277 10.70 13.16 -7.28
C LEU A 277 10.48 14.53 -6.64
N VAL A 278 9.91 15.43 -7.43
CA VAL A 278 9.66 16.80 -7.02
C VAL A 278 8.30 17.27 -7.53
N PHE A 279 7.57 17.96 -6.67
CA PHE A 279 6.35 18.66 -7.03
C PHE A 279 6.71 19.99 -7.68
N VAL A 280 6.13 20.29 -8.84
CA VAL A 280 6.39 21.52 -9.59
C VAL A 280 5.10 22.32 -9.68
N GLU A 281 5.12 23.57 -9.21
CA GLU A 281 4.05 24.54 -9.43
C GLU A 281 4.57 25.67 -10.33
N ALA A 282 3.83 25.98 -11.38
CA ALA A 282 4.07 27.13 -12.22
C ALA A 282 2.86 28.08 -12.15
N SER A 283 3.11 29.36 -11.88
CA SER A 283 2.10 30.41 -11.88
C SER A 283 2.31 31.35 -13.05
N PHE A 284 1.22 31.71 -13.71
CA PHE A 284 1.21 32.56 -14.90
C PHE A 284 0.30 33.74 -14.67
N THR A 285 0.81 34.97 -14.80
CA THR A 285 0.07 36.19 -14.51
C THR A 285 0.12 37.15 -15.69
N GLY A 286 -1.04 37.67 -16.09
CA GLY A 286 -1.13 38.57 -17.23
C GLY A 286 -2.52 39.17 -17.42
N PHE A 287 -2.71 39.91 -18.51
CA PHE A 287 -3.97 40.51 -18.90
C PHE A 287 -4.53 39.82 -20.14
N LEU A 288 -5.83 39.50 -20.10
CA LEU A 288 -6.57 39.16 -21.31
C LEU A 288 -6.95 40.46 -22.01
N ARG A 289 -6.53 40.63 -23.26
CA ARG A 289 -6.78 41.83 -24.08
C ARG A 289 -7.52 41.49 -25.35
N ASN A 290 -8.41 42.37 -25.79
CA ASN A 290 -9.03 42.27 -27.11
C ASN A 290 -7.97 42.45 -28.19
N THR A 291 -7.98 41.59 -29.21
CA THR A 291 -6.96 41.62 -30.28
C THR A 291 -7.08 42.84 -31.20
N LYS A 292 -8.28 43.41 -31.36
CA LYS A 292 -8.51 44.60 -32.21
C LYS A 292 -8.18 45.90 -31.49
N THR A 293 -8.61 46.05 -30.25
CA THR A 293 -8.47 47.33 -29.51
C THR A 293 -7.25 47.37 -28.60
N GLY A 294 -6.64 46.23 -28.28
CA GLY A 294 -5.57 46.12 -27.28
C GLY A 294 -6.02 46.37 -25.83
N ALA A 295 -7.29 46.74 -25.63
CA ALA A 295 -7.85 47.03 -24.32
C ALA A 295 -8.00 45.73 -23.51
N PRO A 296 -7.71 45.76 -22.20
CA PRO A 296 -7.92 44.61 -21.34
C PRO A 296 -9.43 44.35 -21.17
N ILE A 297 -9.83 43.08 -21.22
CA ILE A 297 -11.24 42.68 -21.02
C ILE A 297 -11.60 42.50 -19.54
N SER A 298 -10.61 42.63 -18.64
CA SER A 298 -10.72 42.61 -17.19
C SER A 298 -9.85 43.75 -16.61
N PRO A 299 -10.31 44.48 -15.58
CA PRO A 299 -9.53 45.55 -14.95
C PRO A 299 -8.32 45.01 -14.15
N THR A 300 -8.38 43.76 -13.69
CA THR A 300 -7.32 43.10 -12.93
C THR A 300 -6.62 42.02 -13.76
N PRO A 301 -5.33 41.77 -13.50
CA PRO A 301 -4.63 40.66 -14.12
C PRO A 301 -5.24 39.33 -13.67
N VAL A 302 -5.18 38.35 -14.56
CA VAL A 302 -5.59 36.97 -14.32
C VAL A 302 -4.34 36.16 -14.01
N THR A 303 -4.41 35.40 -12.92
CA THR A 303 -3.39 34.42 -12.56
C THR A 303 -3.98 33.02 -12.61
N PHE A 304 -3.36 32.13 -13.37
CA PHE A 304 -3.66 30.70 -13.31
C PHE A 304 -2.40 29.92 -12.95
N LYS A 305 -2.61 28.70 -12.44
CA LYS A 305 -1.53 27.84 -11.97
C LYS A 305 -1.59 26.48 -12.65
N ARG A 306 -0.43 25.88 -12.86
CA ARG A 306 -0.27 24.48 -13.26
C ARG A 306 0.57 23.78 -12.20
N ARG A 307 0.21 22.53 -11.92
CA ARG A 307 0.83 21.70 -10.91
C ARG A 307 1.10 20.35 -11.51
N CYS A 308 2.34 19.91 -11.39
CA CYS A 308 2.87 18.74 -12.06
C CYS A 308 3.87 18.06 -11.15
N SER A 309 4.37 16.94 -11.64
CA SER A 309 5.50 16.22 -11.09
C SER A 309 6.75 16.52 -11.92
N GLY A 310 7.90 16.24 -11.33
CA GLY A 310 9.19 16.25 -11.98
C GLY A 310 10.14 15.32 -11.24
N PHE A 311 11.37 15.23 -11.73
CA PHE A 311 12.41 14.43 -11.09
C PHE A 311 13.78 15.05 -11.28
N VAL A 312 14.66 14.86 -10.30
CA VAL A 312 16.03 15.35 -10.29
C VAL A 312 16.94 14.43 -11.11
N VAL A 313 17.70 15.01 -12.05
CA VAL A 313 18.61 14.27 -12.94
C VAL A 313 20.07 14.34 -12.50
N ASN A 314 20.44 15.27 -11.62
CA ASN A 314 21.77 15.35 -11.03
C ASN A 314 21.73 16.07 -9.68
N SER A 315 22.77 15.86 -8.87
CA SER A 315 22.85 16.39 -7.51
C SER A 315 22.92 17.91 -7.42
N ASP A 316 23.18 18.59 -8.54
CA ASP A 316 23.30 20.04 -8.59
C ASP A 316 21.93 20.73 -8.69
N GLY A 317 20.84 19.98 -8.77
CA GLY A 317 19.47 20.51 -8.75
C GLY A 317 18.88 20.78 -10.12
N THR A 318 19.30 20.01 -11.12
CA THR A 318 18.60 20.01 -12.41
C THR A 318 17.40 19.07 -12.34
N VAL A 319 16.24 19.56 -12.76
CA VAL A 319 14.95 18.85 -12.71
C VAL A 319 14.37 18.74 -14.11
N LEU A 320 13.83 17.58 -14.44
CA LEU A 320 12.96 17.39 -15.59
C LEU A 320 11.49 17.40 -15.18
N THR A 321 10.65 17.98 -16.02
CA THR A 321 9.20 18.02 -15.85
C THR A 321 8.51 18.16 -17.20
N ASN A 322 7.19 18.35 -17.19
CA ASN A 322 6.38 18.56 -18.38
C ASN A 322 6.50 20.01 -18.91
N GLY A 323 6.74 20.15 -20.21
CA GLY A 323 6.97 21.43 -20.88
C GLY A 323 5.78 22.37 -20.78
N GLN A 324 4.59 21.90 -21.14
CA GLN A 324 3.34 22.64 -21.03
C GLN A 324 3.04 23.06 -19.58
N CYS A 325 3.57 22.36 -18.57
CA CYS A 325 3.40 22.76 -17.19
C CYS A 325 4.08 24.09 -16.87
N VAL A 326 5.34 24.24 -17.28
CA VAL A 326 6.18 25.40 -16.92
C VAL A 326 6.21 26.48 -18.00
N ARG A 327 5.92 26.12 -19.26
CA ARG A 327 5.84 27.03 -20.41
C ARG A 327 4.75 26.55 -21.38
N PRO A 328 3.47 26.79 -21.07
CA PRO A 328 2.37 26.46 -21.97
C PRO A 328 2.47 27.24 -23.28
N THR A 329 1.86 26.73 -24.35
CA THR A 329 1.70 27.51 -25.59
C THR A 329 0.83 28.73 -25.34
N ASP A 330 0.98 29.78 -26.16
CA ASP A 330 0.16 30.99 -26.07
C ASP A 330 -1.35 30.70 -26.11
N GLU A 331 -1.74 29.73 -26.94
CA GLU A 331 -3.12 29.27 -27.04
C GLU A 331 -3.59 28.61 -25.73
N SER A 332 -2.81 27.65 -25.21
CA SER A 332 -3.12 26.97 -23.95
C SER A 332 -3.15 27.93 -22.75
N ALA A 333 -2.22 28.89 -22.71
CA ALA A 333 -2.16 29.91 -21.67
C ALA A 333 -3.38 30.84 -21.74
N ARG A 334 -3.74 31.29 -22.93
CA ARG A 334 -4.93 32.13 -23.18
C ARG A 334 -6.22 31.40 -22.80
N GLU A 335 -6.38 30.16 -23.22
CA GLU A 335 -7.57 29.36 -22.90
C GLU A 335 -7.72 29.20 -21.38
N ARG A 336 -6.63 28.83 -20.69
CA ARG A 336 -6.63 28.70 -19.22
C ARG A 336 -6.93 30.02 -18.53
N ALA A 337 -6.35 31.12 -18.99
CA ALA A 337 -6.66 32.44 -18.47
C ALA A 337 -8.14 32.81 -18.67
N LEU A 338 -8.74 32.49 -19.83
CA LEU A 338 -10.16 32.70 -20.10
C LEU A 338 -11.06 31.86 -19.18
N TYR A 339 -10.72 30.59 -18.94
CA TYR A 339 -11.42 29.75 -17.98
C TYR A 339 -11.34 30.30 -16.56
N THR A 340 -10.17 30.79 -16.14
CA THR A 340 -9.99 31.43 -14.84
C THR A 340 -10.84 32.69 -14.73
N LEU A 341 -10.80 33.57 -15.73
CA LEU A 341 -11.63 34.78 -15.75
C LEU A 341 -13.12 34.44 -15.77
N GLY A 342 -13.53 33.46 -16.57
CA GLY A 342 -14.89 32.97 -16.64
C GLY A 342 -15.40 32.48 -15.29
N ARG A 343 -14.59 31.69 -14.56
CA ARG A 343 -14.93 31.24 -13.19
C ARG A 343 -15.07 32.42 -12.21
N ILE A 344 -14.17 33.41 -12.29
CA ILE A 344 -14.31 34.65 -11.50
C ILE A 344 -15.63 35.37 -11.82
N LEU A 345 -16.03 35.43 -13.11
CA LEU A 345 -17.31 36.03 -13.50
C LEU A 345 -18.51 35.21 -13.01
N VAL A 346 -18.40 33.88 -12.96
CA VAL A 346 -19.41 32.99 -12.38
C VAL A 346 -19.56 33.26 -10.89
N ASP A 347 -18.46 33.33 -10.14
CA ASP A 347 -18.47 33.63 -8.70
C ASP A 347 -19.06 35.02 -8.42
N GLN A 348 -18.81 36.00 -9.30
CA GLN A 348 -19.39 37.34 -9.27
C GLN A 348 -20.85 37.40 -9.77
N LYS A 349 -21.45 36.27 -10.17
CA LYS A 349 -22.80 36.18 -10.75
C LYS A 349 -22.99 37.00 -12.03
N ARG A 350 -21.90 37.26 -12.76
CA ARG A 350 -21.87 37.96 -14.06
C ARG A 350 -21.87 37.01 -15.26
N LEU A 351 -21.69 35.72 -15.01
CA LEU A 351 -21.78 34.64 -15.97
C LEU A 351 -22.50 33.44 -15.31
N ALA A 352 -23.40 32.77 -16.01
CA ALA A 352 -23.99 31.53 -15.50
C ALA A 352 -22.96 30.40 -15.54
N PRO A 353 -22.93 29.45 -14.57
CA PRO A 353 -22.00 28.32 -14.59
C PRO A 353 -22.05 27.52 -15.90
N THR A 354 -23.26 27.29 -16.43
CA THR A 354 -23.49 26.61 -17.71
C THR A 354 -23.04 27.41 -18.94
N GLY A 355 -22.80 28.70 -18.79
CA GLY A 355 -22.31 29.60 -19.85
C GLY A 355 -20.80 29.68 -19.97
N LEU A 356 -20.03 29.01 -19.08
CA LEU A 356 -18.58 29.11 -19.02
C LEU A 356 -17.89 28.68 -20.33
N ASP A 357 -18.22 27.50 -20.85
CA ASP A 357 -17.61 26.99 -22.08
C ASP A 357 -17.96 27.86 -23.30
N GLY A 358 -19.20 28.34 -23.36
CA GLY A 358 -19.65 29.27 -24.40
C GLY A 358 -18.89 30.60 -24.34
N TYR A 359 -18.67 31.13 -23.14
CA TYR A 359 -17.86 32.32 -22.92
C TYR A 359 -16.42 32.12 -23.43
N VAL A 360 -15.74 31.07 -23.00
CA VAL A 360 -14.35 30.79 -23.41
C VAL A 360 -14.26 30.64 -24.94
N ARG A 361 -15.12 29.80 -25.53
CA ARG A 361 -15.16 29.55 -26.98
C ARG A 361 -15.36 30.85 -27.77
N SER A 362 -16.27 31.73 -27.32
CA SER A 362 -16.53 33.01 -28.00
C SER A 362 -15.38 34.03 -27.90
N LYS A 363 -14.54 33.91 -26.86
CA LYS A 363 -13.46 34.87 -26.58
C LYS A 363 -12.10 34.41 -27.09
N LEU A 364 -11.90 33.11 -27.29
CA LEU A 364 -10.60 32.53 -27.63
C LEU A 364 -9.96 33.17 -28.88
N ALA A 365 -10.73 33.33 -29.96
CA ALA A 365 -10.25 33.91 -31.23
C ALA A 365 -10.04 35.43 -31.20
N VAL A 366 -10.65 36.15 -30.24
CA VAL A 366 -10.65 37.62 -30.18
C VAL A 366 -9.84 38.17 -29.02
N THR A 367 -9.10 37.32 -28.31
CA THR A 367 -8.28 37.69 -27.17
C THR A 367 -6.84 37.22 -27.30
N ARG A 368 -5.97 37.91 -26.57
CA ARG A 368 -4.57 37.54 -26.33
C ARG A 368 -4.26 37.66 -24.85
N PHE A 369 -3.32 36.84 -24.36
CA PHE A 369 -2.86 36.88 -22.98
C PHE A 369 -1.46 37.49 -22.94
N THR A 370 -1.31 38.65 -22.30
CA THR A 370 -0.08 39.46 -22.33
C THR A 370 0.36 39.83 -20.92
N GLY A 371 1.54 40.44 -20.80
CA GLY A 371 1.99 41.10 -19.57
C GLY A 371 1.25 42.41 -19.31
N THR A 372 1.79 43.19 -18.35
CA THR A 372 1.30 44.53 -17.99
C THR A 372 1.28 45.44 -19.21
N ASP A 373 2.38 45.49 -19.97
CA ASP A 373 2.45 46.12 -21.28
C ASP A 373 1.75 45.21 -22.32
N PRO A 374 0.86 45.74 -23.18
CA PRO A 374 0.30 44.99 -24.29
C PRO A 374 1.31 44.27 -25.19
N ALA A 375 2.55 44.76 -25.33
CA ALA A 375 3.59 44.10 -26.13
C ALA A 375 4.42 43.08 -25.35
N ALA A 376 4.39 43.13 -24.01
CA ALA A 376 5.15 42.20 -23.18
C ALA A 376 4.47 40.83 -23.07
N PRO A 377 5.26 39.73 -22.95
CA PRO A 377 4.71 38.42 -22.61
C PRO A 377 4.13 38.42 -21.19
N PHE A 378 3.23 37.48 -20.90
CA PHE A 378 2.77 37.23 -19.53
C PHE A 378 3.96 36.77 -18.65
N THR A 379 3.86 37.00 -17.35
CA THR A 379 4.90 36.57 -16.42
C THR A 379 4.69 35.12 -16.00
N SER A 380 5.79 34.39 -15.79
CA SER A 380 5.80 33.02 -15.30
C SER A 380 6.74 32.91 -14.11
N GLN A 381 6.33 32.16 -13.09
CA GLN A 381 7.17 31.79 -11.94
C GLN A 381 7.01 30.31 -11.68
N VAL A 382 8.14 29.61 -11.53
CA VAL A 382 8.17 28.17 -11.22
C VAL A 382 8.73 27.98 -9.81
N SER A 383 8.10 27.11 -9.03
CA SER A 383 8.59 26.67 -7.73
C SER A 383 8.51 25.15 -7.62
N ALA A 384 9.39 24.59 -6.81
CA ALA A 384 9.53 23.15 -6.62
C ALA A 384 9.53 22.79 -5.13
N GLN A 385 8.96 21.65 -4.78
CA GLN A 385 8.90 21.13 -3.41
C GLN A 385 9.16 19.63 -3.40
N PHE A 386 9.91 19.15 -2.41
CA PHE A 386 10.20 17.73 -2.21
C PHE A 386 9.28 17.11 -1.17
N ASN A 387 9.24 15.78 -1.13
CA ASN A 387 8.55 15.01 -0.12
C ASN A 387 7.04 15.31 -0.07
N VAL A 388 6.57 16.05 0.92
CA VAL A 388 5.17 16.52 1.01
C VAL A 388 5.12 17.99 0.57
N ALA A 389 4.36 18.27 -0.47
CA ALA A 389 4.22 19.62 -1.00
C ALA A 389 2.88 20.24 -0.63
N ARG A 390 2.81 21.58 -0.63
CA ARG A 390 1.54 22.32 -0.56
C ARG A 390 1.40 23.24 -1.76
N GLY A 391 0.19 23.30 -2.29
CA GLY A 391 -0.15 24.28 -3.32
C GLY A 391 0.03 25.72 -2.82
N ASP A 392 0.28 26.62 -3.76
CA ASP A 392 0.38 28.06 -3.50
C ASP A 392 1.59 28.55 -2.70
N LEU A 393 2.64 27.72 -2.59
CA LEU A 393 3.92 28.13 -2.02
C LEU A 393 4.93 28.49 -3.13
N ALA A 394 5.45 29.71 -3.05
CA ALA A 394 6.50 30.22 -3.96
C ALA A 394 7.87 30.31 -3.28
N THR A 395 7.91 30.27 -1.96
CA THR A 395 9.12 30.35 -1.13
C THR A 395 9.07 29.28 -0.03
N SER A 396 10.17 29.14 0.73
CA SER A 396 10.42 28.08 1.72
C SER A 396 9.13 27.56 2.40
N PRO A 397 8.86 26.25 2.33
CA PRO A 397 9.72 25.16 1.84
C PRO A 397 9.84 25.05 0.31
N ALA A 398 9.13 25.88 -0.47
CA ALA A 398 9.26 25.87 -1.92
C ALA A 398 10.54 26.56 -2.40
N ILE A 399 11.14 25.99 -3.44
CA ILE A 399 12.40 26.44 -4.04
C ILE A 399 12.07 27.07 -5.39
N PRO A 400 12.35 28.36 -5.62
CA PRO A 400 12.19 28.99 -6.93
C PRO A 400 13.06 28.29 -7.98
N GLY A 401 12.51 28.04 -9.16
CA GLY A 401 13.20 27.40 -10.27
C GLY A 401 13.27 28.27 -11.51
N GLU A 402 14.33 28.09 -12.30
CA GLU A 402 14.50 28.74 -13.60
C GLU A 402 14.28 27.73 -14.73
N VAL A 403 13.46 28.09 -15.73
CA VAL A 403 13.20 27.22 -16.88
C VAL A 403 14.32 27.39 -17.91
N VAL A 404 15.21 26.40 -18.01
CA VAL A 404 16.39 26.41 -18.89
C VAL A 404 16.01 26.13 -20.34
N ARG A 405 15.28 25.03 -20.56
CA ARG A 405 14.92 24.55 -21.91
C ARG A 405 13.55 23.88 -21.88
N VAL A 406 12.80 24.02 -22.98
CA VAL A 406 11.48 23.41 -23.15
C VAL A 406 11.39 22.85 -24.55
N LEU A 407 10.89 21.63 -24.68
CA LEU A 407 10.48 21.02 -25.94
C LEU A 407 9.01 21.36 -26.21
N GLU A 408 8.71 21.62 -27.48
CA GLU A 408 7.34 21.80 -27.95
C GLU A 408 6.48 20.55 -27.68
N PRO A 409 5.14 20.69 -27.61
CA PRO A 409 4.24 19.56 -27.37
C PRO A 409 4.49 18.37 -28.30
N ASP A 410 4.69 18.63 -29.58
CA ASP A 410 4.87 17.61 -30.61
C ASP A 410 6.29 17.04 -30.64
N ALA A 411 7.24 17.67 -29.95
CA ALA A 411 8.62 17.23 -29.81
C ALA A 411 8.88 16.47 -28.49
N GLY A 412 7.82 16.17 -27.72
CA GLY A 412 7.91 15.37 -26.50
C GLY A 412 7.49 16.09 -25.22
N ASN A 413 7.16 17.39 -25.28
CA ASN A 413 6.53 18.11 -24.16
C ASN A 413 7.29 18.01 -22.82
N LEU A 414 8.61 18.12 -22.85
CA LEU A 414 9.47 18.08 -21.66
C LEU A 414 10.13 19.43 -21.40
N ALA A 415 10.53 19.69 -20.16
CA ALA A 415 11.29 20.87 -19.79
C ALA A 415 12.38 20.55 -18.77
N VAL A 416 13.47 21.30 -18.88
CA VAL A 416 14.56 21.37 -17.90
C VAL A 416 14.35 22.60 -17.03
N VAL A 417 14.31 22.39 -15.71
CA VAL A 417 14.23 23.43 -14.69
C VAL A 417 15.45 23.34 -13.80
N LYS A 418 16.10 24.47 -13.52
CA LYS A 418 17.22 24.57 -12.60
C LYS A 418 16.74 25.08 -11.25
N LEU A 419 16.99 24.31 -10.21
CA LEU A 419 16.80 24.74 -8.82
C LEU A 419 18.16 25.21 -8.25
N PRO A 420 18.21 26.33 -7.52
CA PRO A 420 19.41 26.81 -6.85
C PRO A 420 19.68 26.02 -5.55
N GLN A 421 19.71 24.70 -5.64
CA GLN A 421 19.95 23.81 -4.52
C GLN A 421 20.82 22.63 -4.95
N ALA A 422 21.89 22.38 -4.20
CA ALA A 422 22.78 21.25 -4.40
C ALA A 422 22.43 20.09 -3.45
N LYS A 423 23.14 18.96 -3.62
CA LYS A 423 22.97 17.74 -2.83
C LYS A 423 21.55 17.17 -2.92
N LEU A 424 20.91 17.30 -4.08
CA LEU A 424 19.61 16.70 -4.33
C LEU A 424 19.77 15.21 -4.73
N PRO A 425 18.85 14.32 -4.35
CA PRO A 425 18.90 12.92 -4.76
C PRO A 425 18.60 12.80 -6.24
N ALA A 426 19.50 12.17 -7.01
CA ALA A 426 19.31 12.01 -8.46
C ALA A 426 18.84 10.59 -8.82
N VAL A 427 17.99 10.51 -9.85
CA VAL A 427 17.58 9.23 -10.45
C VAL A 427 18.49 8.86 -11.61
N GLU A 428 18.59 7.57 -11.90
CA GLU A 428 19.30 7.03 -13.05
C GLU A 428 18.33 6.86 -14.22
N LEU A 429 18.76 7.24 -15.42
CA LEU A 429 18.03 6.96 -16.66
C LEU A 429 18.42 5.58 -17.22
N ALA A 430 17.44 4.81 -17.66
CA ALA A 430 17.71 3.52 -18.32
C ALA A 430 18.39 3.71 -19.68
N THR A 431 19.39 2.88 -19.97
CA THR A 431 20.11 2.87 -21.26
C THR A 431 19.57 1.83 -22.25
N ALA A 432 18.66 0.97 -21.79
CA ALA A 432 18.04 -0.07 -22.60
C ALA A 432 17.03 0.51 -23.60
N ALA A 433 16.62 -0.32 -24.56
CA ALA A 433 15.55 0.03 -25.49
C ALA A 433 14.24 0.34 -24.72
N PRO A 434 13.35 1.19 -25.28
CA PRO A 434 12.07 1.49 -24.65
C PRO A 434 11.25 0.22 -24.36
N PRO A 435 10.47 0.18 -23.26
CA PRO A 435 9.72 -1.01 -22.88
C PRO A 435 8.65 -1.35 -23.92
N GLY A 436 8.52 -2.64 -24.22
CA GLY A 436 7.56 -3.16 -25.18
C GLY A 436 6.18 -3.43 -24.55
N PRO A 437 5.15 -3.73 -25.37
CA PRO A 437 3.85 -4.16 -24.86
C PRO A 437 3.97 -5.36 -23.92
N GLY A 438 3.19 -5.36 -22.85
CA GLY A 438 3.20 -6.39 -21.81
C GLY A 438 4.21 -6.12 -20.67
N THR A 439 5.17 -5.20 -20.83
CA THR A 439 6.13 -4.85 -19.78
C THR A 439 5.41 -4.20 -18.58
N VAL A 440 5.67 -4.73 -17.38
CA VAL A 440 5.19 -4.18 -16.12
C VAL A 440 6.17 -3.12 -15.62
N LEU A 441 5.64 -1.96 -15.23
CA LEU A 441 6.38 -0.79 -14.77
C LEU A 441 5.75 -0.24 -13.50
N LEU A 442 6.53 0.51 -12.72
CA LEU A 442 6.01 1.33 -11.63
C LEU A 442 5.98 2.79 -12.08
N VAL A 443 4.82 3.44 -12.04
CA VAL A 443 4.71 4.90 -12.27
C VAL A 443 4.70 5.64 -10.95
N LEU A 444 5.38 6.79 -10.90
CA LEU A 444 5.54 7.63 -9.73
C LEU A 444 5.23 9.10 -10.09
N GLY A 445 4.53 9.78 -9.19
CA GLY A 445 4.24 11.20 -9.32
C GLY A 445 3.47 11.75 -8.13
N TYR A 446 3.30 13.06 -8.09
CA TYR A 446 2.52 13.74 -7.08
C TYR A 446 1.02 13.64 -7.37
N GLN A 447 0.25 13.45 -6.31
CA GLN A 447 -1.21 13.49 -6.31
C GLN A 447 -1.74 14.22 -5.07
N THR A 448 -3.03 14.54 -5.08
CA THR A 448 -3.75 15.10 -3.94
C THR A 448 -5.11 14.43 -3.81
N THR A 449 -5.54 14.18 -2.58
CA THR A 449 -6.92 13.79 -2.26
C THR A 449 -7.79 14.99 -1.91
N ASP A 450 -7.20 16.17 -1.74
CA ASP A 450 -7.93 17.39 -1.39
C ASP A 450 -8.79 17.86 -2.56
N THR A 451 -10.07 18.08 -2.29
CA THR A 451 -11.03 18.63 -3.27
C THR A 451 -10.83 20.12 -3.49
N ALA A 452 -10.35 20.84 -2.46
CA ALA A 452 -9.99 22.24 -2.54
C ALA A 452 -8.55 22.37 -3.04
N PHE A 453 -8.37 22.84 -4.28
CA PHE A 453 -7.03 22.95 -4.86
C PHE A 453 -6.16 24.02 -4.17
N ARG A 454 -6.73 25.09 -3.61
CA ARG A 454 -5.94 26.14 -2.95
C ARG A 454 -5.32 25.61 -1.66
N GLY A 455 -4.00 25.69 -1.53
CA GLY A 455 -3.29 25.14 -0.36
C GLY A 455 -3.34 23.61 -0.21
N ALA A 456 -3.82 22.88 -1.23
CA ALA A 456 -3.92 21.41 -1.20
C ALA A 456 -2.58 20.75 -0.84
N ARG A 457 -2.63 19.66 -0.07
CA ARG A 457 -1.49 18.82 0.24
C ARG A 457 -1.25 17.83 -0.90
N PHE A 458 -0.06 17.86 -1.47
CA PHE A 458 0.39 16.92 -2.48
C PHE A 458 1.40 15.94 -1.90
N THR A 459 1.21 14.67 -2.16
CA THR A 459 2.11 13.59 -1.73
C THR A 459 2.53 12.75 -2.91
N LEU A 460 3.68 12.08 -2.77
CA LEU A 460 4.09 11.09 -3.74
C LEU A 460 3.11 9.91 -3.73
N ASP A 461 2.72 9.48 -4.91
CA ASP A 461 1.93 8.27 -5.13
C ASP A 461 2.59 7.40 -6.20
N SER A 462 2.32 6.11 -6.12
CA SER A 462 2.87 5.13 -7.05
C SER A 462 1.84 4.09 -7.45
N LYS A 463 2.00 3.54 -8.66
CA LYS A 463 1.07 2.54 -9.19
C LYS A 463 1.76 1.61 -10.16
N VAL A 464 1.47 0.32 -10.05
CA VAL A 464 1.90 -0.68 -11.01
C VAL A 464 1.04 -0.56 -12.27
N VAL A 465 1.69 -0.47 -13.43
CA VAL A 465 1.04 -0.36 -14.73
C VAL A 465 1.68 -1.30 -15.73
N GLN A 466 1.00 -1.55 -16.84
CA GLN A 466 1.50 -2.36 -17.94
C GLN A 466 1.49 -1.55 -19.23
N VAL A 467 2.56 -1.68 -20.01
CA VAL A 467 2.62 -1.10 -21.35
C VAL A 467 1.64 -1.83 -22.26
N THR A 468 0.70 -1.11 -22.86
CA THR A 468 -0.35 -1.66 -23.73
C THR A 468 0.00 -1.54 -25.20
N GLY A 469 0.89 -0.63 -25.56
CA GLY A 469 1.24 -0.38 -26.94
C GLY A 469 2.18 0.81 -27.12
N THR A 470 2.39 1.17 -28.36
CA THR A 470 3.14 2.36 -28.77
C THR A 470 2.25 3.25 -29.63
N GLY A 471 2.56 4.54 -29.68
CA GLY A 471 1.87 5.50 -30.51
C GLY A 471 2.72 6.73 -30.79
N ASN A 472 2.29 7.52 -31.77
CA ASN A 472 2.95 8.78 -32.07
C ASN A 472 2.22 9.94 -31.40
N GLN A 473 2.99 10.85 -30.82
CA GLN A 473 2.55 12.17 -30.37
C GLN A 473 3.45 13.21 -31.01
N GLY A 474 2.97 13.80 -32.11
CA GLY A 474 3.81 14.60 -32.98
C GLY A 474 4.92 13.76 -33.61
N SER A 475 6.17 14.17 -33.42
CA SER A 475 7.36 13.48 -33.92
C SER A 475 7.91 12.43 -32.95
N VAL A 476 7.31 12.23 -31.77
CA VAL A 476 7.81 11.32 -30.73
C VAL A 476 6.96 10.06 -30.65
N ALA A 477 7.62 8.90 -30.70
CA ALA A 477 7.00 7.60 -30.41
C ALA A 477 6.96 7.38 -28.90
N VAL A 478 5.75 7.39 -28.34
CA VAL A 478 5.47 7.20 -26.90
C VAL A 478 4.98 5.78 -26.63
N GLN A 479 5.27 5.26 -25.44
CA GLN A 479 4.61 4.05 -24.94
C GLN A 479 3.29 4.43 -24.28
N ARG A 480 2.26 3.59 -24.41
CA ARG A 480 1.00 3.74 -23.69
C ARG A 480 0.91 2.74 -22.56
N VAL A 481 0.32 3.15 -21.46
CA VAL A 481 0.07 2.30 -20.29
C VAL A 481 -1.43 2.15 -20.04
N ASN A 482 -1.82 1.04 -19.40
CA ASN A 482 -3.21 0.72 -19.11
C ASN A 482 -3.87 1.68 -18.10
N ASP A 483 -3.07 2.31 -17.23
CA ASP A 483 -3.57 3.26 -16.24
C ASP A 483 -2.56 4.36 -15.89
N GLY A 484 -2.97 5.34 -15.09
CA GLY A 484 -2.12 6.43 -14.64
C GLY A 484 -2.44 6.89 -13.21
N LEU A 485 -1.68 7.88 -12.73
CA LEU A 485 -1.83 8.41 -11.37
C LEU A 485 -2.84 9.57 -11.28
N GLY A 486 -3.26 10.14 -12.39
CA GLY A 486 -4.16 11.30 -12.44
C GLY A 486 -3.44 12.60 -12.84
N ILE A 487 -4.18 13.70 -12.94
CA ILE A 487 -3.74 14.91 -13.67
C ILE A 487 -2.48 15.61 -13.12
N TYR A 488 -2.12 15.42 -11.86
CA TYR A 488 -0.94 16.06 -11.26
C TYR A 488 0.38 15.29 -11.51
N SER A 489 0.28 14.10 -12.11
CA SER A 489 1.43 13.24 -12.40
C SER A 489 2.18 13.59 -13.69
N HIS A 490 1.76 14.62 -14.44
CA HIS A 490 2.50 15.06 -15.63
C HIS A 490 3.96 15.36 -15.26
N GLY A 491 4.91 14.89 -16.05
CA GLY A 491 6.34 15.04 -15.76
C GLY A 491 6.86 14.09 -14.67
N GLY A 492 6.01 13.24 -14.09
CA GLY A 492 6.42 12.10 -13.26
C GLY A 492 7.10 11.01 -14.11
N ILE A 493 7.50 9.91 -13.49
CA ILE A 493 8.35 8.90 -14.13
C ILE A 493 7.68 7.53 -14.14
N ALA A 494 8.02 6.73 -15.15
CA ALA A 494 7.88 5.28 -15.12
C ALA A 494 9.27 4.67 -14.88
N VAL A 495 9.36 3.70 -13.97
CA VAL A 495 10.61 3.02 -13.63
C VAL A 495 10.51 1.51 -13.81
N ASP A 496 11.64 0.89 -14.09
CA ASP A 496 11.80 -0.56 -14.04
C ASP A 496 11.99 -1.08 -12.60
N THR A 497 12.09 -2.40 -12.43
CA THR A 497 12.32 -3.04 -11.11
C THR A 497 13.70 -2.72 -10.50
N ALA A 498 14.61 -2.13 -11.27
CA ALA A 498 15.89 -1.63 -10.77
C ALA A 498 15.78 -0.18 -10.26
N GLY A 499 14.64 0.48 -10.43
CA GLY A 499 14.42 1.89 -10.05
C GLY A 499 15.01 2.88 -11.07
N ARG A 500 15.28 2.46 -12.31
CA ARG A 500 15.77 3.32 -13.39
C ARG A 500 14.59 3.87 -14.20
N VAL A 501 14.66 5.13 -14.59
CA VAL A 501 13.62 5.77 -15.40
C VAL A 501 13.62 5.18 -16.80
N VAL A 502 12.47 4.66 -17.23
CA VAL A 502 12.24 4.13 -18.58
C VAL A 502 11.32 5.03 -19.42
N GLY A 503 10.69 6.04 -18.80
CA GLY A 503 9.91 7.05 -19.50
C GLY A 503 9.34 8.12 -18.57
N VAL A 504 8.83 9.20 -19.15
CA VAL A 504 8.24 10.35 -18.42
C VAL A 504 6.76 10.47 -18.76
N LEU A 505 5.91 10.64 -17.73
CA LEU A 505 4.46 10.71 -17.89
C LEU A 505 4.01 11.98 -18.62
N ASP A 506 3.24 11.82 -19.69
CA ASP A 506 2.51 12.87 -20.40
C ASP A 506 1.04 12.47 -20.66
N SER A 507 0.21 13.43 -21.09
CA SER A 507 -1.14 13.16 -21.58
C SER A 507 -1.12 12.21 -22.78
N ASP A 508 -1.97 11.18 -22.78
CA ASP A 508 -2.30 10.44 -23.99
C ASP A 508 -3.28 11.26 -24.84
N ARG A 509 -2.76 12.03 -25.79
CA ARG A 509 -3.53 12.93 -26.66
C ARG A 509 -4.44 12.19 -27.65
N ALA A 510 -4.22 10.90 -27.87
CA ALA A 510 -5.09 10.08 -28.71
C ALA A 510 -6.28 9.52 -27.94
N ALA A 511 -6.23 9.53 -26.59
CA ALA A 511 -7.31 9.06 -25.75
C ALA A 511 -8.25 10.22 -25.37
N ASP A 512 -9.55 9.93 -25.36
CA ASP A 512 -10.55 10.89 -24.91
C ASP A 512 -10.26 11.34 -23.47
N GLY A 513 -10.26 12.66 -23.26
CA GLY A 513 -9.99 13.26 -21.95
C GLY A 513 -8.52 13.40 -21.57
N GLY A 514 -7.56 12.93 -22.38
CA GLY A 514 -6.14 13.26 -22.24
C GLY A 514 -5.46 12.74 -20.96
N ALA A 515 -5.87 11.56 -20.49
CA ALA A 515 -5.33 10.94 -19.27
C ALA A 515 -3.81 10.75 -19.32
N ASN A 516 -3.14 10.81 -18.16
CA ASN A 516 -1.68 10.71 -18.03
C ASN A 516 -1.21 9.26 -18.19
N ARG A 517 -1.25 8.77 -19.43
CA ARG A 517 -1.02 7.37 -19.80
C ARG A 517 -0.05 7.21 -20.98
N ALA A 518 0.58 8.30 -21.41
CA ALA A 518 1.68 8.26 -22.37
C ALA A 518 3.02 8.37 -21.63
N LEU A 519 4.01 7.61 -22.08
CA LEU A 519 5.39 7.66 -21.60
C LEU A 519 6.27 8.20 -22.73
N VAL A 520 6.81 9.40 -22.50
CA VAL A 520 7.85 9.99 -23.35
C VAL A 520 9.15 9.22 -23.12
N PRO A 521 9.82 8.71 -24.18
CA PRO A 521 10.95 7.81 -24.03
C PRO A 521 12.20 8.51 -23.50
N VAL A 522 13.09 7.74 -22.87
CA VAL A 522 14.38 8.23 -22.33
C VAL A 522 15.30 8.79 -23.41
N SER A 523 15.17 8.36 -24.67
CA SER A 523 15.90 8.95 -25.79
C SER A 523 15.56 10.44 -26.00
N THR A 524 14.29 10.82 -25.83
CA THR A 524 13.88 12.24 -25.88
C THR A 524 14.42 13.00 -24.68
N VAL A 525 14.41 12.38 -23.50
CA VAL A 525 14.98 12.95 -22.28
C VAL A 525 16.48 13.24 -22.44
N THR A 526 17.25 12.26 -22.89
CA THR A 526 18.70 12.37 -23.08
C THR A 526 19.06 13.40 -24.15
N GLY A 527 18.29 13.47 -25.24
CA GLY A 527 18.42 14.52 -26.25
C GLY A 527 18.22 15.93 -25.66
N LEU A 528 17.15 16.12 -24.89
CA LEU A 528 16.87 17.40 -24.20
C LEU A 528 17.98 17.78 -23.22
N LEU A 529 18.46 16.84 -22.41
CA LEU A 529 19.55 17.06 -21.46
C LEU A 529 20.84 17.46 -22.18
N THR A 530 21.16 16.79 -23.30
CA THR A 530 22.31 17.13 -24.15
C THR A 530 22.20 18.54 -24.72
N GLU A 531 21.03 18.93 -25.26
CA GLU A 531 20.79 20.29 -25.75
C GLU A 531 20.91 21.35 -24.65
N ALA A 532 20.58 21.00 -23.40
CA ALA A 532 20.71 21.86 -22.24
C ALA A 532 22.13 21.88 -21.66
N GLY A 533 23.06 21.07 -22.18
CA GLY A 533 24.42 20.93 -21.63
C GLY A 533 24.45 20.29 -20.25
N VAL A 534 23.54 19.36 -19.98
CA VAL A 534 23.37 18.70 -18.68
C VAL A 534 23.56 17.19 -18.82
N ASP A 535 24.36 16.62 -17.92
CA ASP A 535 24.50 15.17 -17.81
C ASP A 535 23.59 14.60 -16.71
N ASN A 536 23.07 13.38 -16.95
CA ASN A 536 22.45 12.57 -15.90
C ASN A 536 23.55 11.80 -15.16
N THR A 537 23.79 12.17 -13.90
CA THR A 537 24.87 11.59 -13.10
C THR A 537 24.42 11.34 -11.67
N LEU A 538 24.73 10.14 -11.18
CA LEU A 538 24.61 9.82 -9.76
C LEU A 538 25.84 10.33 -8.99
N SER A 539 25.60 11.09 -7.94
CA SER A 539 26.65 11.51 -7.01
C SER A 539 27.21 10.32 -6.20
N ALA A 540 28.30 10.55 -5.47
CA ALA A 540 28.82 9.55 -4.53
C ALA A 540 27.77 9.19 -3.46
N THR A 541 27.01 10.16 -2.96
CA THR A 541 25.95 9.93 -1.97
C THR A 541 24.80 9.13 -2.56
N ASP A 542 24.41 9.39 -3.81
CA ASP A 542 23.37 8.61 -4.50
C ASP A 542 23.75 7.13 -4.67
N LYS A 543 25.04 6.86 -4.93
CA LYS A 543 25.58 5.49 -5.02
C LYS A 543 25.64 4.82 -3.65
N LEU A 544 26.04 5.56 -2.61
CA LEU A 544 26.06 5.07 -1.23
C LEU A 544 24.66 4.72 -0.74
N TYR A 545 23.66 5.54 -1.08
CA TYR A 545 22.24 5.29 -0.78
C TYR A 545 21.76 3.97 -1.39
N ARG A 546 22.01 3.77 -2.69
CA ARG A 546 21.66 2.51 -3.38
C ARG A 546 22.36 1.31 -2.75
N SER A 547 23.64 1.44 -2.39
CA SER A 547 24.38 0.39 -1.69
C SER A 547 23.79 0.09 -0.29
N GLY A 548 23.32 1.11 0.44
CA GLY A 548 22.63 0.96 1.71
C GLY A 548 21.28 0.25 1.57
N LEU A 549 20.51 0.59 0.53
CA LEU A 549 19.27 -0.14 0.18
C LEU A 549 19.56 -1.60 -0.20
N ASP A 550 20.59 -1.86 -0.99
CA ASP A 550 20.99 -3.23 -1.34
C ASP A 550 21.38 -4.03 -0.10
N ALA A 551 22.07 -3.41 0.85
CA ALA A 551 22.36 -4.03 2.14
C ALA A 551 21.07 -4.33 2.93
N TRP A 552 20.11 -3.40 2.97
CA TRP A 552 18.81 -3.58 3.63
C TRP A 552 18.03 -4.76 3.03
N PHE A 553 17.81 -4.76 1.72
CA PHE A 553 17.04 -5.82 1.03
C PHE A 553 17.77 -7.17 1.02
N SER A 554 19.10 -7.21 1.21
CA SER A 554 19.86 -8.45 1.38
C SER A 554 20.02 -8.90 2.84
N GLY A 555 19.42 -8.20 3.81
CA GLY A 555 19.49 -8.55 5.23
C GLY A 555 20.80 -8.17 5.94
N ARG A 556 21.68 -7.36 5.32
CA ARG A 556 22.91 -6.86 5.93
C ARG A 556 22.64 -5.57 6.71
N THR A 557 21.90 -5.68 7.81
CA THR A 557 21.41 -4.57 8.66
C THR A 557 22.50 -3.60 9.09
N ALA A 558 23.63 -4.07 9.64
CA ALA A 558 24.71 -3.21 10.10
C ALA A 558 25.32 -2.34 8.98
N THR A 559 25.51 -2.93 7.78
CA THR A 559 25.97 -2.18 6.60
C THR A 559 24.91 -1.17 6.13
N ALA A 560 23.64 -1.58 6.13
CA ALA A 560 22.53 -0.71 5.76
C ALA A 560 22.44 0.50 6.69
N VAL A 561 22.49 0.30 8.02
CA VAL A 561 22.51 1.39 9.01
C VAL A 561 23.66 2.35 8.72
N SER A 562 24.89 1.84 8.62
CA SER A 562 26.08 2.69 8.38
C SER A 562 25.98 3.51 7.10
N HIS A 563 25.60 2.89 5.98
CA HIS A 563 25.51 3.60 4.69
C HIS A 563 24.37 4.61 4.65
N LEU A 564 23.20 4.25 5.18
CA LEU A 564 22.01 5.11 5.15
C LEU A 564 22.12 6.29 6.13
N ASP A 565 22.81 6.12 7.26
CA ASP A 565 23.14 7.18 8.21
C ASP A 565 24.03 8.25 7.55
N ALA A 566 25.12 7.82 6.90
CA ALA A 566 26.00 8.72 6.15
C ALA A 566 25.28 9.46 5.01
N VAL A 567 24.29 8.84 4.38
CA VAL A 567 23.45 9.49 3.35
C VAL A 567 22.51 10.52 3.97
N ALA A 568 21.86 10.19 5.10
CA ALA A 568 20.95 11.12 5.78
C ALA A 568 21.67 12.42 6.18
N ASP A 569 22.94 12.31 6.61
CA ASP A 569 23.79 13.47 6.93
C ASP A 569 24.19 14.26 5.68
N ALA A 570 24.55 13.57 4.60
CA ALA A 570 25.06 14.21 3.38
C ALA A 570 23.95 14.79 2.48
N GLN A 571 22.76 14.22 2.49
CA GLN A 571 21.59 14.63 1.69
C GLN A 571 20.34 14.73 2.58
N PRO A 572 20.17 15.81 3.38
CA PRO A 572 19.04 15.95 4.31
C PRO A 572 17.66 15.95 3.64
N THR A 573 17.58 16.23 2.33
CA THR A 573 16.33 16.14 1.56
C THR A 573 15.88 14.70 1.30
N ASN A 574 16.79 13.71 1.39
CA ASN A 574 16.49 12.30 1.25
C ASN A 574 15.92 11.73 2.56
N LEU A 575 14.65 12.04 2.83
CA LEU A 575 13.98 11.59 4.06
C LEU A 575 13.81 10.05 4.11
N LEU A 576 13.88 9.37 2.96
CA LEU A 576 13.84 7.91 2.89
C LEU A 576 15.11 7.27 3.45
N ALA A 577 16.28 7.91 3.34
CA ALA A 577 17.51 7.39 3.93
C ALA A 577 17.38 7.24 5.45
N GLN A 578 16.84 8.25 6.13
CA GLN A 578 16.61 8.19 7.57
C GLN A 578 15.60 7.09 7.95
N ALA A 579 14.54 6.93 7.16
CA ALA A 579 13.52 5.92 7.43
C ALA A 579 14.04 4.49 7.27
N TYR A 580 14.73 4.18 6.18
CA TYR A 580 15.34 2.86 5.99
C TYR A 580 16.47 2.60 6.99
N ARG A 581 17.23 3.64 7.39
CA ARG A 581 18.22 3.54 8.46
C ARG A 581 17.56 3.11 9.77
N GLN A 582 16.41 3.68 10.11
CA GLN A 582 15.66 3.31 11.31
C GLN A 582 15.13 1.88 11.21
N SER A 583 14.52 1.49 10.08
CA SER A 583 14.06 0.12 9.85
C SER A 583 15.19 -0.91 9.94
N ALA A 584 16.38 -0.58 9.41
CA ALA A 584 17.58 -1.40 9.53
C ALA A 584 18.04 -1.59 10.98
N ALA A 585 18.05 -0.52 11.77
CA ALA A 585 18.43 -0.57 13.18
C ALA A 585 17.40 -1.34 14.03
N ASP A 586 16.10 -1.19 13.74
CA ASP A 586 15.06 -1.92 14.46
C ASP A 586 15.12 -3.43 14.16
N ARG A 587 15.38 -3.80 12.90
CA ARG A 587 15.61 -5.20 12.52
C ARG A 587 16.83 -5.80 13.22
N ASP A 588 17.94 -5.07 13.26
CA ASP A 588 19.17 -5.49 13.93
C ASP A 588 18.95 -5.79 15.43
N ARG A 589 18.15 -4.95 16.10
CA ARG A 589 17.75 -5.17 17.51
C ARG A 589 16.89 -6.41 17.68
N LEU A 590 15.90 -6.62 16.81
CA LEU A 590 15.04 -7.80 16.87
C LEU A 590 15.82 -9.09 16.64
N GLU A 591 16.80 -9.09 15.72
CA GLU A 591 17.70 -10.23 15.49
C GLU A 591 18.65 -10.47 16.69
N ALA A 592 19.07 -9.41 17.38
CA ALA A 592 19.89 -9.51 18.59
C ALA A 592 19.11 -9.97 19.84
N ASP A 593 17.82 -9.62 19.93
CA ASP A 593 16.93 -9.99 21.03
C ASP A 593 16.32 -11.39 20.88
N GLU A 594 16.48 -12.06 19.73
CA GLU A 594 16.14 -13.48 19.62
C GLU A 594 17.01 -14.30 20.60
N PRO A 595 16.40 -15.01 21.57
CA PRO A 595 17.16 -15.76 22.54
C PRO A 595 17.99 -16.80 21.80
N SER A 596 19.32 -16.67 21.89
CA SER A 596 20.27 -17.68 21.44
C SER A 596 19.72 -19.06 21.85
N PRO A 597 19.59 -20.04 20.93
CA PRO A 597 19.05 -21.34 21.27
C PRO A 597 19.86 -21.85 22.46
N SER A 598 19.22 -21.86 23.62
CA SER A 598 19.90 -22.11 24.88
C SER A 598 20.76 -23.36 24.71
N ALA A 599 22.03 -23.35 25.11
CA ALA A 599 22.88 -24.55 25.02
C ALA A 599 22.34 -25.72 25.90
N LEU A 600 21.24 -25.49 26.62
CA LEU A 600 20.56 -26.40 27.52
C LEU A 600 20.23 -27.77 26.91
N PRO A 601 19.66 -27.91 25.69
CA PRO A 601 19.46 -29.21 25.07
C PRO A 601 20.79 -29.90 24.79
N ALA A 602 21.79 -29.19 24.29
CA ALA A 602 23.12 -29.74 24.01
C ALA A 602 23.83 -30.21 25.29
N VAL A 603 23.71 -29.45 26.39
CA VAL A 603 24.23 -29.82 27.71
C VAL A 603 23.47 -31.02 28.29
N ILE A 604 22.14 -31.09 28.14
CA ILE A 604 21.33 -32.23 28.57
C ILE A 604 21.69 -33.49 27.77
N PHE A 605 21.87 -33.39 26.45
CA PHE A 605 22.27 -34.53 25.61
C PHE A 605 23.70 -34.99 25.92
N ALA A 606 24.63 -34.07 26.19
CA ALA A 606 25.97 -34.42 26.65
C ALA A 606 25.97 -35.13 28.01
N ALA A 607 25.14 -34.66 28.95
CA ALA A 607 24.98 -35.28 30.27
C ALA A 607 24.33 -36.67 30.20
N LEU A 608 23.30 -36.84 29.37
CA LEU A 608 22.65 -38.13 29.13
C LEU A 608 23.60 -39.12 28.42
N GLY A 609 24.38 -38.64 27.45
CA GLY A 609 25.41 -39.45 26.79
C GLY A 609 26.49 -39.92 27.77
N GLY A 610 26.98 -39.03 28.64
CA GLY A 610 27.94 -39.38 29.69
C GLY A 610 27.39 -40.42 30.68
N ALA A 611 26.16 -40.25 31.15
CA ALA A 611 25.52 -41.20 32.06
C ALA A 611 25.34 -42.59 31.44
N LEU A 612 25.03 -42.66 30.14
CA LEU A 612 24.85 -43.91 29.42
C LEU A 612 26.18 -44.67 29.24
N VAL A 613 27.28 -43.96 28.98
CA VAL A 613 28.63 -44.54 28.91
C VAL A 613 29.08 -45.08 30.26
N VAL A 614 28.85 -44.34 31.35
CA VAL A 614 29.18 -44.79 32.71
C VAL A 614 28.34 -46.02 33.09
N GLY A 615 27.04 -46.03 32.75
CA GLY A 615 26.16 -47.18 32.95
C GLY A 615 26.64 -48.43 32.20
N LEU A 616 27.05 -48.27 30.94
CA LEU A 616 27.61 -49.36 30.13
C LEU A 616 28.93 -49.90 30.68
N LEU A 617 29.83 -49.02 31.13
CA LEU A 617 31.10 -49.39 31.76
C LEU A 617 30.88 -50.16 33.06
N ALA A 618 29.94 -49.71 33.91
CA ALA A 618 29.59 -50.41 35.15
C ALA A 618 29.00 -51.81 34.85
N LEU A 619 28.19 -51.94 33.79
CA LEU A 619 27.57 -53.20 33.39
C LEU A 619 28.59 -54.20 32.80
N LEU A 620 29.58 -53.69 32.05
CA LEU A 620 30.71 -54.47 31.54
C LEU A 620 31.64 -54.94 32.66
N LEU A 621 31.94 -54.07 33.63
CA LEU A 621 32.75 -54.43 34.81
C LEU A 621 32.04 -55.48 35.68
N ARG A 622 30.72 -55.37 35.84
CA ARG A 622 29.92 -56.34 36.59
C ARG A 622 29.79 -57.70 35.88
N ARG A 623 29.86 -57.73 34.54
CA ARG A 623 29.94 -58.96 33.75
C ARG A 623 31.31 -59.65 33.80
N ARG A 624 32.38 -58.94 34.16
CA ARG A 624 33.73 -59.52 34.35
C ARG A 624 33.94 -60.15 35.73
N GLN A 625 33.06 -59.86 36.70
CA GLN A 625 33.14 -60.38 38.06
C GLN A 625 32.21 -61.57 38.33
N ARG A 626 31.41 -61.99 37.35
CA ARG A 626 30.72 -63.28 37.32
C ARG A 626 31.41 -64.17 36.29
#